data_AF-A0A416JR96-F1
#
_entry.id   AF-A0A416JR96-F1
#
_cell.length_a   1.000
_cell.length_b   1.000
_cell.length_c   1.000
_cell.angle_alpha   90.00
_cell.angle_beta   90.00
_cell.angle_gamma   90.00
#
_symmetry.space_group_name_H-M   'P 1'
#
loop_
_entity.id
_entity.type
_entity.pdbx_description
1 polymer ?
#
loop_
_entity_poly.entity_id
_entity_poly.type
_entity_poly.pdbx_seq_one_letter_code
_entity_poly.pdbx_strand_id
1 'polypeptide(L)'
;MKLSERLNTVVSFVKPGSRVVDVGTDHGYVPIELAQRGIISHGLAMDVRKGPLERAKEHIRQYGLEDVIETRLSDGICQLQDHEADTVIVAGMGGELVIHILEEGRRFWDQIGHWILSPQSELDKVRDYLVEQGFAIERETMLKEEGKYYVVMDVVRGQMESLKPWESLYGPLLLKEKNTVLAELLQKEKTLCESILKGLAGQESESAGKRAEELRKQIRWIEEAQHEMQ
;
A
#
# COMPACT_ATOMS: atom_id res chain seq x y z
N MET A 1 -6.10 0.48 22.45
CA MET A 1 -4.74 0.86 21.99
C MET A 1 -4.83 2.13 21.15
N LYS A 2 -3.76 2.93 21.02
CA LYS A 2 -3.72 4.01 20.02
C LYS A 2 -2.96 3.51 18.79
N LEU A 3 -3.67 3.31 17.67
CA LEU A 3 -3.03 2.99 16.39
C LEU A 3 -2.17 4.16 15.90
N SER A 4 -1.13 3.84 15.13
CA SER A 4 -0.41 4.83 14.35
C SER A 4 -1.33 5.43 13.27
N GLU A 5 -1.04 6.63 12.79
CA GLU A 5 -1.82 7.28 11.72
C GLU A 5 -1.82 6.43 10.44
N ARG A 6 -0.71 5.74 10.16
CA ARG A 6 -0.61 4.77 9.06
C ARG A 6 -1.63 3.66 9.17
N LEU A 7 -1.70 2.98 10.32
CA LEU A 7 -2.67 1.91 10.51
C LEU A 7 -4.11 2.43 10.56
N ASN A 8 -4.35 3.61 11.15
CA ASN A 8 -5.66 4.25 11.10
C ASN A 8 -6.12 4.56 9.68
N THR A 9 -5.19 4.93 8.79
CA THR A 9 -5.50 5.19 7.39
C THR A 9 -5.86 3.90 6.64
N VAL A 10 -5.19 2.78 6.95
CA VAL A 10 -5.59 1.47 6.41
C VAL A 10 -6.99 1.09 6.91
N VAL A 11 -7.27 1.27 8.21
CA VAL A 11 -8.58 0.99 8.82
C VAL A 11 -9.69 1.85 8.19
N SER A 12 -9.42 3.13 7.88
CA SER A 12 -10.43 4.02 7.30
C SER A 12 -10.80 3.66 5.86
N PHE A 13 -10.02 2.79 5.21
CA PHE A 13 -10.30 2.35 3.86
C PHE A 13 -11.31 1.20 3.79
N VAL A 14 -11.49 0.47 4.88
CA VAL A 14 -12.40 -0.68 4.96
C VAL A 14 -13.86 -0.21 5.01
N LYS A 15 -14.72 -0.85 4.21
CA LYS A 15 -16.16 -0.54 4.17
C LYS A 15 -16.89 -1.15 5.38
N PRO A 16 -17.89 -0.45 5.94
CA PRO A 16 -18.72 -1.02 7.01
C PRO A 16 -19.43 -2.30 6.60
N GLY A 17 -19.48 -3.28 7.49
CA GLY A 17 -20.07 -4.61 7.29
C GLY A 17 -19.15 -5.65 6.65
N SER A 18 -17.95 -5.25 6.20
CA SER A 18 -17.01 -6.13 5.49
C SER A 18 -16.57 -7.35 6.31
N ARG A 19 -16.28 -8.44 5.59
CA ARG A 19 -15.52 -9.59 6.09
C ARG A 19 -14.09 -9.42 5.62
N VAL A 20 -13.20 -9.17 6.58
CA VAL A 20 -11.83 -8.71 6.30
C VAL A 20 -10.82 -9.82 6.53
N VAL A 21 -9.84 -9.91 5.64
CA VAL A 21 -8.59 -10.63 5.88
C VAL A 21 -7.45 -9.63 6.00
N ASP A 22 -6.66 -9.73 7.06
CA ASP A 22 -5.45 -8.94 7.27
C ASP A 22 -4.21 -9.83 7.08
N VAL A 23 -3.53 -9.69 5.94
CA VAL A 23 -2.37 -10.50 5.56
C VAL A 23 -1.09 -9.87 6.11
N GLY A 24 -0.33 -10.66 6.88
CA GLY A 24 0.85 -10.17 7.60
C GLY A 24 0.45 -9.32 8.80
N THR A 25 -0.56 -9.77 9.54
CA THR A 25 -1.22 -9.02 10.62
C THR A 25 -0.29 -8.59 11.77
N ASP A 26 0.88 -9.24 11.89
CA ASP A 26 1.89 -9.02 12.92
C ASP A 26 1.32 -9.14 14.35
N HIS A 27 0.78 -8.05 14.88
CA HIS A 27 0.21 -7.97 16.22
C HIS A 27 -1.32 -7.99 16.27
N GLY A 28 -2.03 -8.16 15.15
CA GLY A 28 -3.50 -8.21 15.12
C GLY A 28 -4.19 -6.85 15.25
N TYR A 29 -3.42 -5.75 15.21
CA TYR A 29 -3.91 -4.43 15.56
C TYR A 29 -4.96 -3.85 14.60
N VAL A 30 -4.81 -4.09 13.30
CA VAL A 30 -5.77 -3.65 12.27
C VAL A 30 -7.12 -4.36 12.45
N PRO A 31 -7.21 -5.71 12.48
CA PRO A 31 -8.48 -6.39 12.66
C PRO A 31 -9.12 -6.10 14.03
N ILE A 32 -8.32 -5.97 15.09
CA ILE A 32 -8.82 -5.57 16.43
C ILE A 32 -9.51 -4.21 16.35
N GLU A 33 -8.87 -3.19 15.78
CA GLU A 33 -9.48 -1.86 15.70
C GLU A 33 -10.75 -1.86 14.85
N LEU A 34 -10.73 -2.56 13.71
CA LEU A 34 -11.90 -2.71 12.85
C LEU A 34 -13.09 -3.31 13.60
N ALA A 35 -12.86 -4.36 14.40
CA ALA A 35 -13.90 -4.98 15.21
C ALA A 35 -14.35 -4.08 16.38
N GLN A 36 -13.42 -3.41 17.07
CA GLN A 36 -13.77 -2.49 18.16
C GLN A 36 -14.63 -1.31 17.70
N ARG A 37 -14.41 -0.83 16.47
CA ARG A 37 -15.21 0.23 15.85
C ARG A 37 -16.53 -0.28 15.24
N GLY A 38 -16.78 -1.59 15.26
CA GLY A 38 -17.94 -2.20 14.61
C GLY A 38 -17.95 -2.04 13.09
N ILE A 39 -16.77 -1.87 12.47
CA ILE A 39 -16.65 -1.70 11.01
C ILE A 39 -16.78 -3.05 10.30
N ILE A 40 -16.28 -4.13 10.89
CA ILE A 40 -16.29 -5.45 10.25
C ILE A 40 -17.33 -6.37 10.90
N SER A 41 -17.89 -7.28 10.10
CA SER A 41 -18.73 -8.36 10.58
C SER A 41 -17.94 -9.61 10.96
N HIS A 42 -16.76 -9.79 10.35
CA HIS A 42 -15.82 -10.87 10.64
C HIS A 42 -14.39 -10.45 10.23
N GLY A 43 -13.39 -10.94 10.95
CA GLY A 43 -11.98 -10.70 10.65
C GLY A 43 -11.14 -11.97 10.68
N LEU A 44 -10.26 -12.15 9.70
CA LEU A 44 -9.25 -13.20 9.67
C LEU A 44 -7.85 -12.57 9.69
N ALA A 45 -7.14 -12.74 10.79
CA ALA A 45 -5.78 -12.25 10.97
C ALA A 45 -4.78 -13.34 10.57
N MET A 46 -4.04 -13.13 9.48
CA MET A 46 -3.12 -14.13 8.94
C MET A 46 -1.67 -13.68 9.00
N ASP A 47 -0.78 -14.63 9.31
CA ASP A 47 0.67 -14.40 9.25
C ASP A 47 1.38 -15.72 8.94
N VAL A 48 2.54 -15.63 8.27
CA VAL A 48 3.39 -16.80 7.96
C VAL A 48 4.19 -17.23 9.19
N ARG A 49 4.35 -16.33 10.17
CA ARG A 49 5.14 -16.57 11.38
C ARG A 49 4.22 -16.86 12.57
N LYS A 50 4.49 -17.97 13.26
CA LYS A 50 3.77 -18.35 14.49
C LYS A 50 3.90 -17.31 15.61
N GLY A 51 5.08 -16.73 15.79
CA GLY A 51 5.34 -15.78 16.89
C GLY A 51 4.42 -14.55 16.85
N PRO A 52 4.39 -13.78 15.75
CA PRO A 52 3.43 -12.70 15.56
C PRO A 52 1.97 -13.18 15.70
N LEU A 53 1.61 -14.30 15.07
CA LEU A 53 0.25 -14.83 15.13
C LEU A 53 -0.23 -15.15 16.56
N GLU A 54 0.63 -15.72 17.42
CA GLU A 54 0.30 -15.95 18.83
C GLU A 54 0.10 -14.63 19.59
N ARG A 55 0.91 -13.59 19.31
CA ARG A 55 0.70 -12.25 19.88
C ARG A 55 -0.62 -11.65 19.44
N ALA A 56 -0.97 -11.77 18.16
CA ALA A 56 -2.26 -11.33 17.64
C ALA A 56 -3.41 -12.04 18.37
N LYS A 57 -3.30 -13.36 18.57
CA LYS A 57 -4.27 -14.16 19.32
C LYS A 57 -4.41 -13.72 20.78
N GLU A 58 -3.30 -13.46 21.46
CA GLU A 58 -3.29 -12.91 22.82
C GLU A 58 -4.01 -11.56 22.89
N HIS A 59 -3.71 -10.64 21.96
CA HIS A 59 -4.36 -9.34 21.91
C HIS A 59 -5.86 -9.47 21.63
N ILE A 60 -6.27 -10.29 20.64
CA ILE A 60 -7.68 -10.54 20.31
C ILE A 60 -8.45 -11.00 21.56
N ARG A 61 -7.88 -11.94 22.33
CA ARG A 61 -8.45 -12.40 23.59
C ARG A 61 -8.52 -11.29 24.65
N GLN A 62 -7.44 -10.51 24.82
CA GLN A 62 -7.42 -9.41 25.79
C GLN A 62 -8.51 -8.37 25.54
N TYR A 63 -8.88 -8.16 24.28
CA TYR A 63 -9.98 -7.27 23.90
C TYR A 63 -11.36 -7.96 23.82
N GLY A 64 -11.44 -9.28 24.07
CA GLY A 64 -12.69 -10.03 24.04
C GLY A 64 -13.30 -10.17 22.65
N LEU A 65 -12.46 -10.25 21.61
CA LEU A 65 -12.89 -10.25 20.20
C LEU A 65 -12.76 -11.62 19.52
N GLU A 66 -12.60 -12.70 20.29
CA GLU A 66 -12.45 -14.07 19.79
C GLU A 66 -13.67 -14.55 18.97
N ASP A 67 -14.86 -13.97 19.19
CA ASP A 67 -16.08 -14.30 18.44
C ASP A 67 -16.16 -13.59 17.07
N VAL A 68 -15.31 -12.59 16.83
CA VAL A 68 -15.32 -11.76 15.61
C VAL A 68 -14.05 -11.98 14.78
N ILE A 69 -12.91 -12.21 15.44
CA ILE A 69 -11.61 -12.31 14.80
C ILE A 69 -10.99 -13.68 15.03
N GLU A 70 -10.68 -14.36 13.94
CA GLU A 70 -9.92 -15.61 13.94
C GLU A 70 -8.46 -15.37 13.54
N THR A 71 -7.56 -16.24 14.01
CA THR A 71 -6.16 -16.23 13.57
C THR A 71 -5.84 -17.47 12.75
N ARG A 72 -5.03 -17.32 11.70
CA ARG A 72 -4.63 -18.43 10.83
C ARG A 72 -3.19 -18.30 10.35
N LEU A 73 -2.41 -19.37 10.53
CA LEU A 73 -1.03 -19.43 10.01
C LEU A 73 -1.09 -19.64 8.50
N SER A 74 -0.65 -18.65 7.73
CA SER A 74 -0.76 -18.64 6.26
C SER A 74 0.46 -17.98 5.65
N ASP A 75 0.99 -18.57 4.57
CA ASP A 75 1.88 -17.82 3.68
C ASP A 75 1.03 -17.01 2.72
N GLY A 76 1.19 -15.68 2.75
CA GLY A 76 0.31 -14.76 2.05
C GLY A 76 -1.17 -15.09 2.25
N ILE A 77 -1.89 -15.25 1.14
CA ILE A 77 -3.32 -15.55 1.11
C ILE A 77 -3.64 -17.06 0.95
N CYS A 78 -2.63 -17.93 0.98
CA CYS A 78 -2.78 -19.36 0.64
C CYS A 78 -3.85 -20.11 1.46
N GLN A 79 -4.05 -19.74 2.73
CA GLN A 79 -5.02 -20.41 3.61
C GLN A 79 -6.40 -19.75 3.61
N LEU A 80 -6.64 -18.72 2.79
CA LEU A 80 -7.97 -18.17 2.58
C LEU A 80 -8.86 -19.21 1.88
N GLN A 81 -10.13 -19.30 2.27
CA GLN A 81 -11.14 -20.14 1.63
C GLN A 81 -12.17 -19.29 0.88
N ASP A 82 -12.93 -19.95 -0.01
CA ASP A 82 -13.99 -19.31 -0.78
C ASP A 82 -15.01 -18.62 0.14
N HIS A 83 -15.38 -17.39 -0.22
CA HIS A 83 -16.36 -16.58 0.49
C HIS A 83 -16.04 -16.24 1.96
N GLU A 84 -14.82 -16.43 2.45
CA GLU A 84 -14.45 -16.00 3.82
C GLU A 84 -14.27 -14.48 3.93
N ALA A 85 -13.93 -13.82 2.83
CA ALA A 85 -13.67 -12.39 2.81
C ALA A 85 -14.27 -11.71 1.57
N ASP A 86 -14.65 -10.45 1.75
CA ASP A 86 -14.94 -9.51 0.65
C ASP A 86 -13.87 -8.42 0.54
N THR A 87 -13.03 -8.27 1.56
CA THR A 87 -11.98 -7.26 1.65
C THR A 87 -10.68 -7.90 2.13
N VAL A 88 -9.58 -7.68 1.41
CA VAL A 88 -8.24 -8.12 1.80
C VAL A 88 -7.35 -6.92 2.05
N ILE A 89 -6.62 -6.93 3.16
CA ILE A 89 -5.64 -5.93 3.53
C ILE A 89 -4.25 -6.54 3.38
N VAL A 90 -3.38 -5.85 2.62
CA VAL A 90 -1.95 -6.18 2.51
C VAL A 90 -1.16 -4.89 2.74
N ALA A 91 -0.66 -4.72 3.96
CA ALA A 91 -0.02 -3.48 4.39
C ALA A 91 1.36 -3.71 5.01
N GLY A 92 2.28 -2.78 4.78
CA GLY A 92 3.59 -2.81 5.43
C GLY A 92 4.60 -3.76 4.80
N MET A 93 4.40 -4.15 3.54
CA MET A 93 5.27 -5.05 2.78
C MET A 93 5.92 -4.33 1.59
N GLY A 94 7.01 -4.87 1.05
CA GLY A 94 7.60 -4.35 -0.20
C GLY A 94 6.71 -4.63 -1.41
N GLY A 95 6.81 -3.81 -2.46
CA GLY A 95 5.92 -3.86 -3.62
C GLY A 95 5.91 -5.23 -4.33
N GLU A 96 7.07 -5.84 -4.56
CA GLU A 96 7.17 -7.18 -5.14
C GLU A 96 6.42 -8.26 -4.32
N LEU A 97 6.48 -8.18 -2.99
CA LEU A 97 5.77 -9.11 -2.12
C LEU A 97 4.25 -8.86 -2.16
N VAL A 98 3.82 -7.60 -2.24
CA VAL A 98 2.40 -7.26 -2.42
C VAL A 98 1.88 -7.82 -3.74
N ILE A 99 2.63 -7.67 -4.83
CA ILE A 99 2.29 -8.23 -6.15
C ILE A 99 2.20 -9.76 -6.05
N HIS A 100 3.17 -10.41 -5.42
CA HIS A 100 3.17 -11.86 -5.24
C HIS A 100 1.94 -12.37 -4.48
N ILE A 101 1.59 -11.73 -3.36
CA ILE A 101 0.40 -12.11 -2.57
C ILE A 101 -0.88 -11.91 -3.38
N LEU A 102 -0.98 -10.81 -4.14
CA LEU A 102 -2.12 -10.56 -5.02
C LEU A 102 -2.23 -11.64 -6.10
N GLU A 103 -1.12 -12.02 -6.74
CA GLU A 103 -1.04 -13.07 -7.75
C GLU A 103 -1.42 -14.45 -7.19
N GLU A 104 -0.94 -14.84 -6.01
CA GLU A 104 -1.35 -16.08 -5.33
C GLU A 104 -2.87 -16.10 -5.05
N GLY A 105 -3.45 -14.91 -4.84
CA GLY A 105 -4.87 -14.70 -4.67
C GLY A 105 -5.70 -14.73 -5.95
N ARG A 106 -5.13 -15.04 -7.13
CA ARG A 106 -5.80 -14.94 -8.44
C ARG A 106 -7.19 -15.60 -8.48
N ARG A 107 -7.35 -16.77 -7.85
CA ARG A 107 -8.64 -17.47 -7.80
C ARG A 107 -9.76 -16.71 -7.04
N PHE A 108 -9.39 -15.74 -6.21
CA PHE A 108 -10.29 -14.95 -5.38
C PHE A 108 -10.55 -13.55 -5.93
N TRP A 109 -9.89 -13.15 -7.02
CA TRP A 109 -9.97 -11.80 -7.58
C TRP A 109 -11.39 -11.34 -7.87
N ASP A 110 -12.27 -12.23 -8.34
CA ASP A 110 -13.67 -11.90 -8.62
C ASP A 110 -14.59 -12.07 -7.39
N GLN A 111 -14.10 -12.72 -6.32
CA GLN A 111 -14.84 -12.87 -5.06
C GLN A 111 -14.57 -11.71 -4.09
N ILE A 112 -13.35 -11.19 -4.09
CA ILE A 112 -12.92 -10.08 -3.24
C ILE A 112 -13.28 -8.78 -3.94
N GLY A 113 -14.16 -7.99 -3.32
CA GLY A 113 -14.56 -6.70 -3.84
C GLY A 113 -13.46 -5.65 -3.67
N HIS A 114 -12.69 -5.72 -2.57
CA HIS A 114 -11.72 -4.69 -2.18
C HIS A 114 -10.37 -5.25 -1.76
N TRP A 115 -9.31 -4.69 -2.32
CA TRP A 115 -7.92 -4.95 -1.94
C TRP A 115 -7.32 -3.65 -1.40
N ILE A 116 -7.16 -3.57 -0.07
CA ILE A 116 -6.54 -2.42 0.58
C ILE A 116 -5.03 -2.66 0.64
N LEU A 117 -4.30 -2.02 -0.25
CA LEU A 117 -2.86 -2.22 -0.43
C LEU A 117 -2.08 -1.04 0.14
N SER A 118 -1.05 -1.32 0.95
CA SER A 118 -0.11 -0.30 1.43
C SER A 118 1.34 -0.80 1.31
N PRO A 119 1.88 -0.88 0.07
CA PRO A 119 3.27 -1.22 -0.17
C PRO A 119 4.22 -0.13 0.35
N GLN A 120 5.39 -0.53 0.85
CA GLN A 120 6.43 0.36 1.38
C GLN A 120 7.52 0.73 0.36
N SER A 121 7.53 0.07 -0.80
CA SER A 121 8.51 0.27 -1.87
C SER A 121 7.87 -0.05 -3.22
N GLU A 122 8.52 0.37 -4.31
CA GLU A 122 8.19 -0.07 -5.68
C GLU A 122 6.72 0.19 -6.07
N LEU A 123 6.23 1.37 -5.67
CA LEU A 123 4.86 1.81 -5.93
C LEU A 123 4.52 1.80 -7.43
N ASP A 124 5.48 2.20 -8.26
CA ASP A 124 5.41 2.12 -9.72
C ASP A 124 5.12 0.72 -10.21
N LYS A 125 5.90 -0.27 -9.77
CA LYS A 125 5.69 -1.67 -10.16
C LYS A 125 4.33 -2.20 -9.71
N VAL A 126 3.89 -1.85 -8.50
CA VAL A 126 2.58 -2.27 -7.99
C VAL A 126 1.49 -1.67 -8.88
N ARG A 127 1.53 -0.37 -9.18
CA ARG A 127 0.50 0.28 -10.01
C ARG A 127 0.50 -0.26 -11.44
N ASP A 128 1.66 -0.44 -12.05
CA ASP A 128 1.78 -1.00 -13.39
C ASP A 128 1.20 -2.43 -13.45
N TYR A 129 1.54 -3.28 -12.47
CA TYR A 129 1.00 -4.63 -12.36
C TYR A 129 -0.53 -4.63 -12.19
N LEU A 130 -1.09 -3.73 -11.37
CA LEU A 130 -2.54 -3.61 -11.20
C LEU A 130 -3.23 -3.33 -12.53
N VAL A 131 -2.72 -2.37 -13.32
CA VAL A 131 -3.25 -2.04 -14.64
C VAL A 131 -3.16 -3.24 -15.58
N GLU A 132 -2.01 -3.89 -15.65
CA GLU A 132 -1.78 -5.06 -16.50
C GLU A 132 -2.73 -6.23 -16.20
N GLN A 133 -3.10 -6.42 -14.93
CA GLN A 133 -3.98 -7.50 -14.50
C GLN A 133 -5.47 -7.13 -14.50
N GLY A 134 -5.84 -5.93 -14.95
CA GLY A 134 -7.22 -5.48 -14.98
C GLY A 134 -7.80 -5.21 -13.59
N PHE A 135 -7.01 -4.53 -12.76
CA PHE A 135 -7.47 -3.87 -11.55
C PHE A 135 -7.56 -2.35 -11.74
N ALA A 136 -8.44 -1.74 -10.96
CA ALA A 136 -8.58 -0.30 -10.85
C ALA A 136 -8.33 0.17 -9.41
N ILE A 137 -7.66 1.31 -9.28
CA ILE A 137 -7.51 2.04 -8.02
C ILE A 137 -8.72 2.97 -7.90
N GLU A 138 -9.64 2.69 -6.97
CA GLU A 138 -10.83 3.53 -6.74
C GLU A 138 -10.52 4.72 -5.83
N ARG A 139 -9.58 4.53 -4.91
CA ARG A 139 -9.15 5.55 -3.95
C ARG A 139 -7.70 5.30 -3.59
N GLU A 140 -6.90 6.35 -3.51
CA GLU A 140 -5.59 6.28 -2.86
C GLU A 140 -5.35 7.53 -2.03
N THR A 141 -4.55 7.41 -0.97
CA THR A 141 -4.11 8.56 -0.18
C THR A 141 -2.65 8.40 0.20
N MET A 142 -1.97 9.52 0.39
CA MET A 142 -0.62 9.57 0.93
C MET A 142 -0.63 10.23 2.30
N LEU A 143 0.11 9.64 3.23
CA LEU A 143 0.34 10.19 4.56
C LEU A 143 1.84 10.22 4.89
N LYS A 144 2.19 11.05 5.87
CA LYS A 144 3.55 11.16 6.38
C LYS A 144 3.56 10.89 7.89
N GLU A 145 4.28 9.86 8.30
CA GLU A 145 4.42 9.46 9.71
C GLU A 145 5.91 9.21 10.00
N GLU A 146 6.42 9.82 11.09
CA GLU A 146 7.84 9.73 11.51
C GLU A 146 8.85 10.08 10.39
N GLY A 147 8.51 11.06 9.54
CA GLY A 147 9.37 11.52 8.45
C GLY A 147 9.40 10.60 7.22
N LYS A 148 8.63 9.51 7.24
CA LYS A 148 8.44 8.56 6.13
C LYS A 148 7.08 8.81 5.46
N TYR A 149 7.01 8.51 4.16
CA TYR A 149 5.81 8.67 3.33
C TYR A 149 5.22 7.28 3.06
N TYR A 150 3.90 7.17 3.17
CA TYR A 150 3.17 5.93 2.94
C TYR A 150 1.99 6.19 2.03
N VAL A 151 1.68 5.21 1.18
CA VAL A 151 0.49 5.22 0.33
C VAL A 151 -0.43 4.10 0.78
N VAL A 152 -1.73 4.37 0.76
CA VAL A 152 -2.78 3.36 0.92
C VAL A 152 -3.69 3.45 -0.29
N MET A 153 -3.96 2.32 -0.95
CA MET A 153 -4.78 2.20 -2.15
C MET A 153 -5.95 1.26 -1.88
N ASP A 154 -7.16 1.63 -2.28
CA ASP A 154 -8.33 0.76 -2.40
C ASP A 154 -8.42 0.30 -3.86
N VAL A 155 -8.26 -0.99 -4.07
CA VAL A 155 -8.11 -1.60 -5.39
C VAL A 155 -9.23 -2.60 -5.64
N VAL A 156 -9.85 -2.53 -6.80
CA VAL A 156 -11.00 -3.36 -7.21
C VAL A 156 -10.78 -3.96 -8.59
N ARG A 157 -11.57 -4.96 -8.98
CA ARG A 157 -11.58 -5.43 -10.37
C ARG A 157 -12.11 -4.34 -11.30
N GLY A 158 -11.36 -4.03 -12.36
CA GLY A 158 -11.72 -2.96 -13.28
C GLY A 158 -10.58 -2.60 -14.21
N GLN A 159 -10.88 -1.96 -15.33
CA GLN A 159 -9.86 -1.48 -16.26
C GLN A 159 -9.49 -0.03 -15.93
N MET A 160 -8.20 0.28 -15.96
CA MET A 160 -7.67 1.63 -15.94
C MET A 160 -6.99 1.94 -17.27
N GLU A 161 -6.88 3.22 -17.60
CA GLU A 161 -6.01 3.65 -18.68
C GLU A 161 -4.54 3.36 -18.33
N SER A 162 -3.71 3.17 -19.35
CA SER A 162 -2.27 3.02 -19.18
C SER A 162 -1.68 4.25 -18.49
N LEU A 163 -0.87 4.03 -17.46
CA LEU A 163 -0.26 5.11 -16.69
C LEU A 163 0.93 5.71 -17.43
N LYS A 164 1.06 7.03 -17.34
CA LYS A 164 2.29 7.73 -17.67
C LYS A 164 3.36 7.42 -16.60
N PRO A 165 4.66 7.54 -16.91
CA PRO A 165 5.72 7.19 -15.96
C PRO A 165 5.62 7.88 -14.59
N TRP A 166 5.21 9.15 -14.55
CA TRP A 166 5.04 9.88 -13.29
C TRP A 166 3.73 9.52 -12.56
N GLU A 167 2.69 9.09 -13.28
CA GLU A 167 1.46 8.56 -12.67
C GLU A 167 1.73 7.21 -11.99
N SER A 168 2.54 6.33 -12.61
CA SER A 168 2.99 5.08 -11.98
C SER A 168 3.78 5.37 -10.70
N LEU A 169 4.72 6.31 -10.73
CA LEU A 169 5.53 6.68 -9.56
C LEU A 169 4.70 7.34 -8.44
N TYR A 170 3.88 8.32 -8.79
CA TYR A 170 3.31 9.26 -7.82
C TYR A 170 1.82 9.08 -7.56
N GLY A 171 1.13 8.25 -8.35
CA GLY A 171 -0.28 7.91 -8.17
C GLY A 171 -1.22 8.82 -8.96
N PRO A 172 -1.97 8.30 -9.95
CA PRO A 172 -2.83 9.12 -10.79
C PRO A 172 -3.92 9.85 -9.99
N LEU A 173 -4.48 9.23 -8.94
CA LEU A 173 -5.50 9.90 -8.12
C LEU A 173 -4.85 10.89 -7.14
N LEU A 174 -3.67 10.58 -6.59
CA LEU A 174 -2.96 11.52 -5.73
C LEU A 174 -2.60 12.82 -6.46
N LEU A 175 -2.20 12.70 -7.73
CA LEU A 175 -1.93 13.84 -8.61
C LEU A 175 -3.21 14.62 -8.89
N LYS A 176 -4.26 13.93 -9.34
CA LYS A 176 -5.57 14.53 -9.66
C LYS A 176 -6.22 15.24 -8.46
N GLU A 177 -6.10 14.66 -7.27
CA GLU A 177 -6.64 15.20 -6.01
C GLU A 177 -5.73 16.24 -5.37
N LYS A 178 -4.55 16.50 -5.96
CA LYS A 178 -3.58 17.49 -5.48
C LYS A 178 -3.17 17.22 -4.03
N ASN A 179 -2.89 15.97 -3.71
CA ASN A 179 -2.57 15.55 -2.35
C ASN A 179 -1.39 16.35 -1.79
N THR A 180 -1.59 17.00 -0.64
CA THR A 180 -0.60 17.93 -0.07
C THR A 180 0.66 17.23 0.44
N VAL A 181 0.53 15.99 0.90
CA VAL A 181 1.67 15.16 1.33
C VAL A 181 2.51 14.74 0.13
N LEU A 182 1.86 14.41 -1.00
CA LEU A 182 2.56 14.17 -2.27
C LEU A 182 3.30 15.43 -2.74
N ALA A 183 2.69 16.61 -2.69
CA ALA A 183 3.35 17.86 -3.06
C ALA A 183 4.62 18.10 -2.22
N GLU A 184 4.57 17.81 -0.92
CA GLU A 184 5.74 17.86 -0.03
C GLU A 184 6.83 16.85 -0.45
N LEU A 185 6.43 15.61 -0.74
CA LEU A 185 7.36 14.57 -1.22
C LEU A 185 8.06 14.98 -2.52
N LEU A 186 7.30 15.44 -3.52
CA LEU A 186 7.84 15.88 -4.81
C LEU A 186 8.86 17.01 -4.63
N GLN A 187 8.56 17.99 -3.78
CA GLN A 187 9.49 19.08 -3.50
C GLN A 187 10.77 18.60 -2.81
N LYS A 188 10.64 17.67 -1.85
CA LYS A 188 11.77 17.05 -1.15
C LYS A 188 12.65 16.26 -2.13
N GLU A 189 12.05 15.42 -2.97
CA GLU A 189 12.75 14.61 -3.97
C GLU A 189 13.45 15.48 -5.02
N LYS A 190 12.77 16.54 -5.52
CA LYS A 190 13.36 17.48 -6.48
C LYS A 190 14.61 18.13 -5.92
N THR A 191 14.51 18.68 -4.70
CA THR A 191 15.62 19.34 -4.01
C THR A 191 16.80 18.38 -3.81
N LEU A 192 16.52 17.13 -3.43
CA LEU A 192 17.55 16.09 -3.29
C LEU A 192 18.22 15.79 -4.62
N CYS A 193 17.45 15.58 -5.69
CA CYS A 193 17.99 15.29 -7.02
C CYS A 193 18.86 16.43 -7.55
N GLU A 194 18.42 17.69 -7.40
CA GLU A 194 19.17 18.87 -7.80
C GLU A 194 20.47 19.04 -7.00
N SER A 195 20.44 18.74 -5.70
CA SER A 195 21.64 18.78 -4.85
C SER A 195 22.67 17.73 -5.29
N ILE A 196 22.22 16.49 -5.55
CA ILE A 196 23.10 15.42 -6.04
C ILE A 196 23.67 15.79 -7.43
N LEU A 197 22.85 16.32 -8.34
CA LEU A 197 23.29 16.78 -9.65
C LEU A 197 24.37 17.86 -9.58
N LYS A 198 24.24 18.82 -8.65
CA LYS A 198 25.26 19.85 -8.41
C LYS A 198 26.56 19.22 -7.89
N GLY A 199 26.48 18.24 -7.00
CA GLY A 199 27.65 17.52 -6.48
C GLY A 199 28.38 16.66 -7.51
N LEU A 200 27.67 16.21 -8.55
CA LEU A 200 28.24 15.48 -9.69
C LEU A 200 28.91 16.40 -10.73
N ALA A 201 28.68 17.71 -10.66
CA ALA A 201 29.28 18.65 -11.60
C ALA A 201 30.82 18.65 -11.47
N GLY A 202 31.51 18.35 -12.58
CA GLY A 202 32.98 18.26 -12.63
C GLY A 202 33.54 16.85 -12.46
N GLN A 203 32.70 15.82 -12.32
CA GLN A 203 33.15 14.42 -12.37
C GLN A 203 33.07 13.89 -13.81
N GLU A 204 34.20 13.48 -14.39
CA GLU A 204 34.30 13.01 -15.79
C GLU A 204 34.24 11.48 -15.94
N SER A 205 33.62 10.77 -14.98
CA SER A 205 33.47 9.32 -15.08
C SER A 205 32.19 8.92 -15.82
N GLU A 206 32.23 7.80 -16.55
CA GLU A 206 31.05 7.25 -17.25
C GLU A 206 29.89 6.97 -16.26
N SER A 207 30.22 6.49 -15.05
CA SER A 207 29.25 6.24 -13.98
C SER A 207 28.57 7.53 -13.50
N ALA A 208 29.34 8.61 -13.32
CA ALA A 208 28.78 9.91 -12.96
C ALA A 208 27.87 10.48 -14.06
N GLY A 209 28.24 10.27 -15.34
CA GLY A 209 27.41 10.64 -16.48
C GLY A 209 26.06 9.94 -16.50
N LYS A 210 26.05 8.60 -16.35
CA LYS A 210 24.80 7.80 -16.27
C LYS A 210 23.92 8.23 -15.11
N ARG A 211 24.51 8.40 -13.91
CA ARG A 211 23.77 8.85 -12.73
C ARG A 211 23.16 10.24 -12.91
N ALA A 212 23.87 11.17 -13.55
CA ALA A 212 23.34 12.49 -13.85
C ALA A 212 22.17 12.45 -14.84
N GLU A 213 22.20 11.55 -15.82
CA GLU A 213 21.09 11.36 -16.76
C GLU A 213 19.83 10.81 -16.06
N GLU A 214 20.00 9.80 -15.20
CA GLU A 214 18.91 9.26 -14.36
C GLU A 214 18.24 10.36 -13.52
N LEU A 215 19.04 11.17 -12.82
CA LEU A 215 18.55 12.24 -11.97
C LEU A 215 17.81 13.33 -12.77
N ARG A 216 18.32 13.70 -13.95
CA ARG A 216 17.62 14.64 -14.84
C ARG A 216 16.29 14.07 -15.32
N LYS A 217 16.24 12.77 -15.62
CA LYS A 217 15.00 12.09 -16.00
C LYS A 217 13.99 12.11 -14.84
N GLN A 218 14.44 11.81 -13.63
CA GLN A 218 13.61 11.87 -12.43
C GLN A 218 13.08 13.29 -12.16
N ILE A 219 13.92 14.32 -12.27
CA ILE A 219 13.50 15.72 -12.13
C ILE A 219 12.42 16.06 -13.15
N ARG A 220 12.57 15.68 -14.41
CA ARG A 220 11.52 15.90 -15.43
C ARG A 220 10.20 15.26 -15.02
N TRP A 221 10.22 14.01 -14.56
CA TRP A 221 9.00 13.34 -14.09
C TRP A 221 8.37 14.01 -12.87
N ILE A 222 9.18 14.51 -11.94
CA ILE A 222 8.70 15.31 -10.81
C ILE A 222 8.04 16.61 -11.33
N GLU A 223 8.63 17.27 -12.32
CA GLU A 223 8.07 18.50 -12.90
C GLU A 223 6.74 18.24 -13.62
N GLU A 224 6.60 17.14 -14.36
CA GLU A 224 5.34 16.73 -14.97
C GLU A 224 4.27 16.44 -13.89
N ALA A 225 4.63 15.71 -12.84
CA ALA A 225 3.75 15.47 -11.69
C ALA A 225 3.32 16.79 -11.02
N GLN A 226 4.27 17.71 -10.78
CA GLN A 226 3.97 19.02 -10.21
C GLN A 226 3.06 19.86 -11.12
N HIS A 227 3.20 19.75 -12.44
CA HIS A 227 2.35 20.44 -13.41
C HIS A 227 0.93 19.89 -13.41
N GLU A 228 0.73 18.57 -13.34
CA GLU A 228 -0.60 17.96 -13.26
C GLU A 228 -1.35 18.31 -11.96
N MET A 229 -0.62 18.66 -10.90
CA MET A 229 -1.21 19.11 -9.63
C MET A 229 -1.63 20.60 -9.63
N GLN A 230 -1.38 21.37 -10.70
CA GLN A 230 -1.74 22.80 -10.78
C GLN A 230 -3.22 23.02 -11.03
#